data_AF-A0A7S6G5P7-F1
#
_entry.id   AF-A0A7S6G5P7-F1
#
_cell.length_a   1.000
_cell.length_b   1.000
_cell.length_c   1.000
_cell.angle_alpha   90.00
_cell.angle_beta   90.00
_cell.angle_gamma   90.00
#
_symmetry.space_group_name_H-M   'P 1'
#
loop_
_entity.id
_entity.type
_entity.pdbx_description
1 polymer ?
#
loop_
_entity_poly.entity_id
_entity_poly.type
_entity_poly.pdbx_seq_one_letter_code
_entity_poly.pdbx_strand_id
1 'polypeptide(L)' 'MTAWPDPARAVTAWNQHHEVGVQVEYRSRKDAEPVGTVTTAQAEVLQGHTAVVWLEGVSGCVSIGHCTPV' A
#
# COMPACT_ATOMS: atom_id res chain seq x y z
N MET A 1 6.36 17.81 11.40
CA MET A 1 6.60 17.10 10.12
C MET A 1 6.87 15.66 10.48
N THR A 2 5.89 14.77 10.31
CA THR A 2 6.07 13.36 10.68
C THR A 2 7.05 12.74 9.69
N ALA A 3 8.21 12.28 10.16
CA ALA A 3 9.13 11.54 9.32
C ALA A 3 8.38 10.33 8.77
N TRP A 4 8.37 10.18 7.44
CA TRP A 4 7.83 8.97 6.83
C TRP A 4 8.61 7.77 7.41
N PRO A 5 7.93 6.71 7.88
CA PRO A 5 8.62 5.54 8.40
C PRO A 5 9.57 4.99 7.32
N ASP A 6 10.72 4.48 7.77
CA ASP A 6 11.64 3.72 6.90
C ASP A 6 10.84 2.75 6.02
N PRO A 7 11.02 2.77 4.68
CA PRO A 7 10.16 2.04 3.76
C PRO A 7 10.24 0.52 3.99
N ALA A 8 11.41 0.00 4.37
CA ALA A 8 11.57 -1.42 4.68
C ALA A 8 10.81 -1.81 5.96
N ARG A 9 10.82 -0.95 6.99
CA ARG A 9 10.00 -1.13 8.19
C ARG A 9 8.51 -1.09 7.88
N ALA A 10 8.07 -0.20 7.00
CA ALA A 10 6.67 -0.11 6.59
C ALA A 10 6.21 -1.38 5.84
N VAL A 11 7.03 -1.88 4.91
CA VAL A 11 6.77 -3.15 4.20
C VAL A 11 6.70 -4.33 5.17
N THR A 12 7.66 -4.41 6.10
CA THR A 12 7.71 -5.49 7.10
C THR A 12 6.46 -5.49 7.97
N ALA A 13 6.07 -4.32 8.49
CA ALA A 13 4.87 -4.19 9.31
C ALA A 13 3.61 -4.58 8.51
N TRP A 14 3.47 -4.10 7.27
CA TRP A 14 2.34 -4.45 6.43
C TRP A 14 2.23 -5.96 6.20
N ASN A 15 3.30 -6.60 5.73
CA ASN A 15 3.30 -8.02 5.40
C ASN A 15 3.18 -8.94 6.64
N GLN A 16 3.47 -8.44 7.84
CA GLN A 16 3.24 -9.17 9.09
C GLN A 16 1.76 -9.17 9.51
N HIS A 17 1.03 -8.12 9.16
CA HIS A 17 -0.37 -7.94 9.57
C HIS A 17 -1.38 -8.34 8.50
N HIS A 18 -0.95 -8.40 7.24
CA HIS A 18 -1.85 -8.59 6.10
C HIS A 18 -1.29 -9.60 5.10
N GLU A 19 -2.14 -10.54 4.70
CA GLU A 19 -1.84 -11.50 3.63
C GLU A 19 -2.13 -10.89 2.26
N VAL A 20 -1.62 -11.53 1.20
CA VAL A 20 -2.01 -11.20 -0.18
C VAL A 20 -3.51 -11.51 -0.35
N GLY A 21 -4.25 -10.59 -0.97
CA GLY A 21 -5.70 -10.67 -1.11
C GLY A 21 -6.46 -9.88 -0.04
N VAL A 22 -5.77 -9.17 0.87
CA VAL A 22 -6.44 -8.30 1.84
C VAL A 22 -7.22 -7.20 1.12
N GLN A 23 -8.44 -6.93 1.61
CA GLN A 23 -9.24 -5.83 1.10
C GLN A 23 -8.66 -4.49 1.60
N VAL A 24 -8.63 -3.51 0.71
CA VAL A 24 -8.18 -2.15 1.02
C VAL A 24 -9.11 -1.12 0.40
N GLU A 25 -9.26 0.01 1.06
CA GLU A 25 -9.70 1.25 0.46
C GLU A 25 -8.51 2.00 -0.13
N TYR A 26 -8.46 2.14 -1.45
CA TYR A 26 -7.41 2.85 -2.16
C TYR A 26 -7.85 4.26 -2.57
N ARG A 27 -7.00 5.26 -2.32
CA ARG A 27 -7.19 6.65 -2.76
C ARG A 27 -6.05 7.07 -3.70
N SER A 28 -6.36 7.46 -4.93
CA SER A 28 -5.35 7.87 -5.92
C SER A 28 -4.64 9.19 -5.56
N ARG A 29 -5.32 10.04 -4.78
CA ARG A 29 -4.77 11.24 -4.13
C ARG A 29 -5.53 11.51 -2.83
N LYS A 30 -5.02 12.39 -1.98
CA LYS A 30 -5.52 12.63 -0.61
C LYS A 30 -7.02 12.93 -0.51
N ASP A 31 -7.56 13.58 -1.52
CA ASP A 31 -8.91 14.12 -1.64
C ASP A 31 -9.79 13.31 -2.63
N ALA A 32 -9.30 12.18 -3.14
CA ALA A 32 -10.10 11.29 -3.98
C ALA A 32 -11.03 10.41 -3.14
N GLU A 33 -12.19 10.08 -3.72
CA GLU A 33 -13.08 9.06 -3.18
C GLU A 33 -12.36 7.71 -3.12
N PRO A 34 -12.42 6.98 -1.98
CA PRO A 34 -11.84 5.65 -1.89
C PRO A 34 -12.52 4.67 -2.85
N VAL A 35 -11.71 3.80 -3.43
CA VAL A 35 -12.16 2.65 -4.21
C VAL A 35 -11.75 1.38 -3.47
N GLY A 36 -12.73 0.52 -3.18
CA GLY A 36 -12.46 -0.80 -2.61
C GLY A 36 -11.78 -1.70 -3.65
N THR A 37 -10.70 -2.35 -3.26
CA THR A 37 -9.98 -3.34 -4.08
C THR A 37 -9.21 -4.30 -3.16
N VAL A 38 -8.48 -5.25 -3.73
CA VAL A 38 -7.67 -6.25 -3.00
C VAL A 38 -6.20 -6.16 -3.41
N THR A 39 -5.31 -6.50 -2.49
CA THR A 39 -3.88 -6.65 -2.82
C THR A 39 -3.65 -7.90 -3.67
N THR A 40 -2.75 -7.82 -4.65
CA THR A 40 -2.44 -8.92 -5.57
C THR A 40 -1.06 -9.53 -5.34
N ALA A 41 -0.22 -8.86 -4.54
CA ALA A 41 1.10 -9.34 -4.13
C ALA A 41 1.50 -8.77 -2.76
N GLN A 42 2.58 -9.29 -2.19
CA GLN A 42 3.18 -8.73 -0.97
C GLN A 42 3.63 -7.29 -1.20
N ALA A 43 3.63 -6.50 -0.13
CA ALA A 43 4.23 -5.18 -0.17
C ALA A 43 5.75 -5.27 -0.40
N GLU A 44 6.32 -4.28 -1.09
CA GLU A 44 7.75 -4.22 -1.38
C GLU A 44 8.30 -2.78 -1.33
N VAL A 45 9.63 -2.66 -1.27
CA VAL A 45 10.29 -1.36 -1.38
C VAL A 45 10.65 -1.10 -2.84
N LEU A 46 9.93 -0.19 -3.47
CA LEU A 46 10.21 0.27 -4.82
C LEU A 46 11.45 1.17 -4.84
N GLN A 47 12.45 0.79 -5.64
CA GLN A 47 13.68 1.56 -5.91
C GLN A 47 14.41 2.03 -4.63
N GLY A 48 14.26 1.29 -3.52
CA GLY A 48 14.94 1.58 -2.25
C GLY A 48 14.35 2.72 -1.42
N HIS A 49 13.23 3.34 -1.83
CA HIS A 49 12.73 4.54 -1.14
C HIS A 49 11.23 4.59 -0.86
N THR A 50 10.40 3.83 -1.58
CA THR A 50 8.94 3.87 -1.40
C THR A 50 8.40 2.50 -1.05
N ALA A 51 7.68 2.39 0.07
CA ALA A 51 6.91 1.20 0.38
C ALA A 51 5.63 1.19 -0.48
N VAL A 52 5.45 0.13 -1.27
CA VAL A 52 4.35 0.00 -2.22
C VAL A 52 3.57 -1.30 -2.05
N VAL A 53 2.33 -1.30 -2.53
CA VAL A 53 1.47 -2.48 -2.72
C VAL A 53 0.97 -2.55 -4.16
N TRP A 54 0.52 -3.73 -4.55
CA TRP A 54 -0.04 -4.02 -5.87
C TRP A 54 -1.52 -4.33 -5.70
N LEU A 55 -2.38 -3.72 -6.51
CA LEU A 55 -3.83 -3.80 -6.34
C LEU A 55 -4.51 -4.35 -7.59
N GLU A 56 -5.63 -5.05 -7.39
CA GLU A 56 -6.45 -5.51 -8.50
C GLU A 56 -7.10 -4.31 -9.22
N GLY A 57 -7.05 -4.32 -10.55
CA GLY A 57 -7.65 -3.27 -11.38
C GLY A 57 -6.89 -1.93 -11.39
N VAL A 58 -5.76 -1.82 -10.69
CA VAL A 58 -4.91 -0.62 -10.70
C VAL A 58 -3.61 -0.92 -11.45
N SER A 59 -3.32 -0.11 -12.46
CA SER A 59 -2.06 -0.24 -13.21
C SER A 59 -0.88 0.25 -12.37
N GLY A 60 0.12 -0.61 -12.21
CA GLY A 60 1.34 -0.31 -11.47
C GLY A 60 1.20 -0.50 -9.95
N CYS A 61 2.25 -0.13 -9.23
CA CYS A 61 2.28 -0.17 -7.78
C CYS A 61 1.80 1.15 -7.18
N VAL A 62 1.23 1.09 -5.97
CA VAL A 62 0.76 2.28 -5.24
C VAL A 62 1.43 2.38 -3.88
N SER A 63 1.62 3.60 -3.38
CA SER A 63 2.15 3.82 -2.04
C SER A 63 1.23 3.18 -0.99
N ILE A 64 1.80 2.48 0.00
CA ILE A 64 1.03 1.93 1.12
C ILE A 64 0.22 3.03 1.83
N GLY A 65 0.77 4.25 1.91
CA GLY A 65 0.09 5.38 2.55
C GLY A 65 -1.19 5.85 1.83
N HIS A 66 -1.47 5.35 0.63
CA HIS A 66 -2.71 5.60 -0.12
C HIS A 66 -3.75 4.50 0.09
N CYS A 67 -3.42 3.47 0.85
CA CYS A 67 -4.29 2.33 1.13
C CYS A 67 -4.67 2.28 2.61
N THR A 68 -5.91 1.93 2.90
CA THR A 68 -6.39 1.64 4.25
C THR A 68 -6.95 0.21 4.24
N PRO A 69 -6.34 -0.76 4.95
CA PRO A 69 -6.92 -2.09 5.12
C PRO A 69 -8.33 -2.01 5.72
N VAL A 70 -9.24 -2.85 5.22
CA VAL A 70 -10.64 -2.95 5.70
C VAL A 70 -10.87 -4.26 6.43
#